data_AF-A0A4S1E0Z4-F1
#
_entry.id   AF-A0A4S1E0Z4-F1
#
_cell.length_a   1.000
_cell.length_b   1.000
_cell.length_c   1.000
_cell.angle_alpha   90.00
_cell.angle_beta   90.00
_cell.angle_gamma   90.00
#
_symmetry.space_group_name_H-M   'P 1'
#
loop_
_entity.id
_entity.type
_entity.pdbx_description
1 polymer ?
#
loop_
_entity_poly.entity_id
_entity_poly.type
_entity_poly.pdbx_seq_one_letter_code
_entity_poly.pdbx_strand_id
1 'polypeptide(L)'
;MMKKHIISLLLLLIALSSCKKQVNNQENKPQEIDDKSEVTYSDNQFRRFTYFFQSQNSQVLDVFKTDGWKKCKEALVHGAIYDFNLYQKETDFFIVIDTDPSYNSKKMYEALNQVQEFSTFKIKLEQTGVTFPKHDSGLERIYKLDQKLTYTSQEGQLKTKIGEKKRFVWTLLLQKDPEMMAEYKRIHGIGQAWPEITANMKSIGVKDMEIYLFNEQAILIMDTHSEFDLKEVGPKWQKLPRETEWQEYVAKYQRTTPGSSIREKWLDMVEL
;
A
#
# COMPACT_ATOMS: atom_id res chain seq x y z
N MET A 1 31.39 -43.03 52.62
CA MET A 1 32.48 -43.56 51.77
C MET A 1 32.87 -42.46 50.78
N MET A 2 33.84 -41.63 51.19
CA MET A 2 34.47 -40.57 50.39
C MET A 2 35.71 -41.14 49.67
N LYS A 3 36.21 -40.37 48.69
CA LYS A 3 37.52 -40.41 47.98
C LYS A 3 37.39 -40.97 46.56
N LYS A 4 37.99 -40.43 45.51
CA LYS A 4 38.99 -39.36 45.25
C LYS A 4 38.95 -39.18 43.70
N HIS A 5 39.15 -38.01 43.10
CA HIS A 5 40.48 -37.43 42.93
C HIS A 5 40.43 -35.92 42.63
N ILE A 6 41.30 -35.21 43.34
CA ILE A 6 41.75 -33.84 43.14
C ILE A 6 43.19 -33.93 42.63
N ILE A 7 43.53 -33.20 41.56
CA ILE A 7 44.86 -32.65 41.21
C ILE A 7 44.53 -31.34 40.45
N SER A 8 44.52 -30.14 41.05
CA SER A 8 45.64 -29.20 41.32
C SER A 8 46.51 -28.95 40.07
N LEU A 9 46.94 -27.78 39.60
CA LEU A 9 46.86 -26.35 39.94
C LEU A 9 47.78 -25.71 38.87
N LEU A 10 47.38 -24.66 38.16
CA LEU A 10 48.31 -23.55 37.87
C LEU A 10 47.55 -22.30 37.39
N LEU A 11 47.76 -21.23 38.15
CA LEU A 11 47.34 -19.88 37.81
C LEU A 11 48.10 -19.37 36.58
N LEU A 12 47.39 -18.70 35.68
CA LEU A 12 47.94 -17.49 35.05
C LEU A 12 46.82 -16.44 34.94
N LEU A 13 46.91 -15.43 35.79
CA LEU A 13 46.18 -14.18 35.68
C LEU A 13 46.71 -13.41 34.46
N ILE A 14 45.85 -13.14 33.48
CA ILE A 14 45.94 -11.90 32.70
C ILE A 14 44.53 -11.31 32.65
N ALA A 15 44.36 -10.21 33.38
CA ALA A 15 43.23 -9.34 33.29
C ALA A 15 43.29 -8.58 31.95
N LEU A 16 42.26 -8.73 31.12
CA LEU A 16 41.83 -7.67 30.23
C LEU A 16 40.30 -7.60 30.29
N SER A 17 39.86 -6.52 30.92
CA SER A 17 38.53 -5.96 30.80
C SER A 17 38.06 -5.95 29.35
N SER A 18 36.80 -6.30 29.11
CA SER A 18 35.78 -5.32 28.68
C SER A 18 34.66 -5.96 27.85
N CYS A 19 33.46 -5.50 28.17
CA CYS A 19 32.27 -5.41 27.34
C CYS A 19 31.63 -6.67 26.75
N LYS A 20 30.56 -7.08 27.44
CA LYS A 20 29.23 -7.35 26.85
C LYS A 20 29.13 -6.81 25.42
N LYS A 21 29.04 -7.69 24.43
CA LYS A 21 28.53 -7.32 23.11
C LYS A 21 27.06 -6.97 23.28
N GLN A 22 26.78 -5.67 23.42
CA GLN A 22 25.47 -5.11 23.13
C GLN A 22 25.17 -5.43 21.67
N VAL A 23 24.15 -6.27 21.46
CA VAL A 23 23.47 -6.35 20.18
C VAL A 23 22.75 -5.01 20.03
N ASN A 24 23.25 -4.18 19.13
CA ASN A 24 22.67 -2.89 18.79
C ASN A 24 21.37 -3.16 18.03
N ASN A 25 20.26 -3.29 18.75
CA ASN A 25 18.93 -3.06 18.19
C ASN A 25 18.81 -1.55 17.95
N GLN A 26 19.30 -1.09 16.79
CA GLN A 26 18.79 0.15 16.24
C GLN A 26 17.38 -0.15 15.73
N GLU A 27 16.39 0.23 16.54
CA GLU A 27 15.04 0.48 16.05
C GLU A 27 15.16 1.48 14.89
N ASN A 28 15.00 1.01 13.66
CA ASN A 28 14.78 1.87 12.50
C ASN A 28 13.40 2.51 12.66
N LYS A 29 13.31 3.52 13.52
CA LYS A 29 12.17 4.42 13.58
C LYS A 29 12.10 5.14 12.22
N PRO A 30 10.96 5.15 11.52
CA PRO A 30 10.83 5.91 10.29
C PRO A 30 11.24 7.36 10.55
N GLN A 31 12.11 7.92 9.72
CA GLN A 31 12.39 9.36 9.75
C GLN A 31 11.10 10.09 9.37
N GLU A 32 10.44 10.69 10.36
CA GLU A 32 9.51 11.78 10.11
C GLU A 32 10.31 12.94 9.51
N ILE A 33 9.89 13.43 8.35
CA ILE A 33 10.50 14.61 7.73
C ILE A 33 9.96 15.81 8.51
N ASP A 34 10.68 16.18 9.56
CA ASP A 34 10.57 17.51 10.15
C ASP A 34 11.53 18.45 9.40
N ASP A 35 11.04 19.66 9.15
CA ASP A 35 11.74 20.84 8.64
C ASP A 35 11.72 21.17 7.12
N LYS A 36 11.42 22.46 6.90
CA LYS A 36 11.12 23.17 5.66
C LYS A 36 12.38 23.48 4.85
N SER A 37 13.17 22.48 4.47
CA SER A 37 14.14 22.65 3.39
C SER A 37 13.41 22.63 2.04
N GLU A 38 13.86 23.42 1.06
CA GLU A 38 13.35 23.35 -0.33
C GLU A 38 13.48 21.91 -0.84
N VAL A 39 12.36 21.17 -0.83
CA VAL A 39 12.33 19.80 -1.32
C VAL A 39 12.45 19.85 -2.84
N THR A 40 13.62 19.53 -3.37
CA THR A 40 13.82 19.35 -4.80
C THR A 40 13.32 17.97 -5.21
N TYR A 41 12.32 17.93 -6.08
CA TYR A 41 11.79 16.69 -6.65
C TYR A 41 12.45 16.39 -8.00
N SER A 42 12.61 15.11 -8.34
CA SER A 42 13.03 14.71 -9.68
C SER A 42 11.85 14.69 -10.66
N ASP A 43 12.10 14.91 -11.95
CA ASP A 43 11.05 15.00 -12.99
C ASP A 43 10.19 13.73 -13.15
N ASN A 44 10.69 12.60 -12.64
CA ASN A 44 9.98 11.33 -12.64
C ASN A 44 9.20 11.09 -11.34
N GLN A 45 9.15 12.02 -10.39
CA GLN A 45 8.37 11.88 -9.16
C GLN A 45 6.96 12.45 -9.31
N PHE A 46 6.05 11.92 -8.49
CA PHE A 46 4.67 12.38 -8.39
C PHE A 46 4.13 12.10 -6.98
N ARG A 47 3.04 12.79 -6.60
CA ARG A 47 2.32 12.53 -5.36
C ARG A 47 1.07 11.72 -5.63
N ARG A 48 0.83 10.67 -4.84
CA ARG A 48 -0.38 9.84 -4.93
C ARG A 48 -1.28 10.05 -3.73
N PHE A 49 -2.56 10.26 -4.00
CA PHE A 49 -3.65 10.27 -3.02
C PHE A 49 -4.63 9.16 -3.34
N THR A 50 -5.12 8.49 -2.31
CA THR A 50 -6.08 7.40 -2.45
C THR A 50 -7.25 7.61 -1.53
N TYR A 51 -8.45 7.32 -2.03
CA TYR A 51 -9.70 7.46 -1.29
C TYR A 51 -10.58 6.24 -1.54
N PHE A 52 -11.46 5.96 -0.60
CA PHE A 52 -12.40 4.86 -0.72
C PHE A 52 -13.77 5.28 -0.19
N PHE A 53 -14.82 4.76 -0.84
CA PHE A 53 -16.17 4.84 -0.33
C PHE A 53 -16.97 3.61 -0.76
N GLN A 54 -18.04 3.32 -0.04
CA GLN A 54 -18.94 2.22 -0.36
C GLN A 54 -20.34 2.75 -0.63
N SER A 55 -21.03 2.19 -1.62
CA SER A 55 -22.44 2.50 -1.87
C SER A 55 -23.20 1.30 -2.43
N GLN A 56 -24.37 1.04 -1.84
CA GLN A 56 -25.34 0.07 -2.32
C GLN A 56 -26.25 0.65 -3.41
N ASN A 57 -26.21 1.98 -3.64
CA ASN A 57 -27.03 2.61 -4.66
C ASN A 57 -26.42 2.35 -6.04
N SER A 58 -27.10 1.54 -6.86
CA SER A 58 -26.66 1.20 -8.21
C SER A 58 -26.50 2.41 -9.13
N GLN A 59 -27.22 3.52 -8.87
CA GLN A 59 -27.13 4.76 -9.65
C GLN A 59 -25.75 5.43 -9.54
N VAL A 60 -24.97 5.14 -8.50
CA VAL A 60 -23.60 5.65 -8.36
C VAL A 60 -22.76 5.22 -9.55
N LEU A 61 -22.87 3.95 -9.94
CA LEU A 61 -22.12 3.40 -11.06
C LEU A 61 -22.49 4.10 -12.38
N ASP A 62 -23.75 4.50 -12.54
CA ASP A 62 -24.22 5.19 -13.73
C ASP A 62 -23.56 6.57 -13.87
N VAL A 63 -23.35 7.30 -12.77
CA VAL A 63 -22.63 8.59 -12.77
C VAL A 63 -21.25 8.44 -13.42
N PHE A 64 -20.52 7.37 -13.07
CA PHE A 64 -19.19 7.06 -13.58
C PHE A 64 -19.17 6.43 -14.97
N LYS A 65 -20.32 6.05 -15.53
CA LYS A 65 -20.42 5.56 -16.92
C LYS A 65 -20.86 6.63 -17.91
N THR A 66 -21.19 7.83 -17.44
CA THR A 66 -21.64 8.92 -18.30
C THR A 66 -20.49 9.60 -19.04
N ASP A 67 -20.79 10.22 -20.20
CA ASP A 67 -19.89 11.17 -20.86
C ASP A 67 -19.47 12.32 -19.94
N GLY A 68 -20.28 12.64 -18.92
CA GLY A 68 -19.94 13.63 -17.91
C GLY A 68 -18.72 13.24 -17.09
N TRP A 69 -18.59 11.97 -16.71
CA TRP A 69 -17.40 11.46 -16.03
C TRP A 69 -16.18 11.51 -16.94
N LYS A 70 -16.31 11.06 -18.18
CA LYS A 70 -15.22 11.11 -19.17
C LYS A 70 -14.68 12.54 -19.35
N LYS A 71 -15.58 13.50 -19.57
CA LYS A 71 -15.21 14.93 -19.68
C LYS A 71 -14.59 15.48 -18.40
N CYS A 72 -15.10 15.07 -17.24
CA CYS A 72 -14.51 15.44 -15.96
C CYS A 72 -13.07 14.92 -15.84
N LYS A 73 -12.80 13.65 -16.16
CA LYS A 73 -11.43 13.10 -16.15
C LYS A 73 -10.51 13.88 -17.09
N GLU A 74 -10.95 14.11 -18.32
CA GLU A 74 -10.17 14.87 -19.32
C GLU A 74 -9.87 16.30 -18.87
N ALA A 75 -10.84 16.98 -18.24
CA ALA A 75 -10.65 18.34 -17.72
C ALA A 75 -9.77 18.39 -16.46
N LEU A 76 -9.80 17.34 -15.63
CA LEU A 76 -9.00 17.24 -14.41
C LEU A 76 -7.53 16.94 -14.70
N VAL A 77 -7.24 16.08 -15.69
CA VAL A 77 -5.87 15.67 -16.03
C VAL A 77 -5.19 16.77 -16.86
N HIS A 78 -4.87 17.87 -16.19
CA HIS A 78 -4.19 19.02 -16.73
C HIS A 78 -3.31 19.70 -15.67
N GLY A 79 -2.18 20.26 -16.10
CA GLY A 79 -1.27 20.98 -15.21
C GLY A 79 -0.68 20.07 -14.12
N ALA A 80 -1.12 20.27 -12.87
CA ALA A 80 -0.57 19.60 -11.71
C ALA A 80 -1.27 18.29 -11.32
N ILE A 81 -2.36 17.91 -11.99
CA ILE A 81 -2.99 16.60 -11.81
C ILE A 81 -2.60 15.75 -13.02
N TYR A 82 -1.88 14.67 -12.76
CA TYR A 82 -1.34 13.79 -13.79
C TYR A 82 -2.26 12.63 -14.10
N ASP A 83 -3.05 12.18 -13.14
CA ASP A 83 -3.97 11.06 -13.32
C ASP A 83 -5.12 11.09 -12.31
N PHE A 84 -6.29 10.58 -12.70
CA PHE A 84 -7.46 10.40 -11.84
C PHE A 84 -8.19 9.11 -12.25
N ASN A 85 -7.89 8.03 -11.53
CA ASN A 85 -8.47 6.72 -11.77
C ASN A 85 -9.50 6.36 -10.71
N LEU A 86 -10.49 5.59 -11.14
CA LEU A 86 -11.50 5.00 -10.27
C LEU A 86 -11.58 3.51 -10.56
N TYR A 87 -11.53 2.71 -9.51
CA TYR A 87 -11.68 1.26 -9.55
C TYR A 87 -12.92 0.85 -8.77
N GLN A 88 -13.62 -0.17 -9.25
CA GLN A 88 -14.86 -0.64 -8.63
C GLN A 88 -14.91 -2.16 -8.50
N LYS A 89 -15.46 -2.63 -7.38
CA LYS A 89 -15.86 -4.01 -7.15
C LYS A 89 -17.12 -4.02 -6.32
N GLU A 90 -18.23 -4.51 -6.88
CA GLU A 90 -19.53 -4.57 -6.20
C GLU A 90 -19.96 -3.20 -5.65
N THR A 91 -19.88 -2.99 -4.34
CA THR A 91 -20.24 -1.71 -3.72
C THR A 91 -19.05 -0.84 -3.38
N ASP A 92 -17.85 -1.32 -3.63
CA ASP A 92 -16.59 -0.68 -3.26
C ASP A 92 -16.07 0.18 -4.41
N PHE A 93 -15.72 1.42 -4.08
CA PHE A 93 -15.16 2.40 -5.01
C PHE A 93 -13.83 2.91 -4.46
N PHE A 94 -12.78 2.77 -5.26
CA PHE A 94 -11.42 3.16 -4.92
C PHE A 94 -10.88 4.19 -5.91
N ILE A 95 -10.55 5.37 -5.40
CA ILE A 95 -10.05 6.49 -6.18
C ILE A 95 -8.54 6.58 -6.01
N VAL A 96 -7.82 6.80 -7.12
CA VAL A 96 -6.37 7.07 -7.14
C VAL A 96 -6.13 8.36 -7.93
N ILE A 97 -5.54 9.35 -7.29
CA ILE A 97 -5.20 10.64 -7.90
C ILE A 97 -3.70 10.83 -7.82
N ASP A 98 -3.05 10.96 -8.98
CA ASP A 98 -1.62 11.24 -9.08
C ASP A 98 -1.42 12.70 -9.50
N THR A 99 -0.54 13.42 -8.81
CA THR A 99 -0.32 14.86 -8.99
C THR A 99 1.16 15.22 -9.02
N ASP A 100 1.45 16.50 -9.24
CA ASP A 100 2.75 17.11 -8.97
C ASP A 100 3.27 16.72 -7.57
N PRO A 101 4.56 16.37 -7.43
CA PRO A 101 5.11 15.87 -6.17
C PRO A 101 5.09 16.90 -5.03
N SER A 102 4.97 18.20 -5.34
CA SER A 102 4.86 19.28 -4.34
C SER A 102 3.47 19.42 -3.70
N TYR A 103 2.48 18.66 -4.17
CA TYR A 103 1.12 18.73 -3.67
C TYR A 103 0.97 17.96 -2.34
N ASN A 104 0.08 18.49 -1.50
CA ASN A 104 -0.54 17.78 -0.39
C ASN A 104 -2.05 17.67 -0.68
N SER A 105 -2.80 16.97 0.17
CA SER A 105 -4.21 16.68 -0.11
C SER A 105 -5.07 17.94 -0.20
N LYS A 106 -4.75 18.98 0.57
CA LYS A 106 -5.45 20.27 0.51
C LYS A 106 -5.26 20.96 -0.84
N LYS A 107 -4.00 21.12 -1.30
CA LYS A 107 -3.69 21.72 -2.61
C LYS A 107 -4.31 20.92 -3.75
N MET A 108 -4.29 19.59 -3.65
CA MET A 108 -4.93 18.72 -4.63
C MET A 108 -6.44 18.99 -4.71
N TYR A 109 -7.15 19.06 -3.57
CA TYR A 109 -8.57 19.39 -3.55
C TYR A 109 -8.88 20.80 -4.05
N GLU A 110 -8.05 21.79 -3.73
CA GLU A 110 -8.17 23.15 -4.26
C GLU A 110 -8.12 23.12 -5.80
N ALA A 111 -7.19 22.36 -6.39
CA ALA A 111 -7.11 22.18 -7.83
C ALA A 111 -8.33 21.45 -8.42
N LEU A 112 -8.82 20.38 -7.78
CA LEU A 112 -10.05 19.70 -8.23
C LEU A 112 -11.24 20.66 -8.26
N ASN A 113 -11.42 21.47 -7.22
CA ASN A 113 -12.56 22.38 -7.08
C ASN A 113 -12.51 23.58 -8.04
N GLN A 114 -11.38 23.84 -8.70
CA GLN A 114 -11.28 24.85 -9.77
C GLN A 114 -11.86 24.37 -11.11
N VAL A 115 -12.12 23.06 -11.25
CA VAL A 115 -12.65 22.47 -12.49
C VAL A 115 -14.19 22.42 -12.43
N GLN A 116 -14.83 23.10 -13.37
CA GLN A 116 -16.29 23.22 -13.47
C GLN A 116 -16.96 21.84 -13.65
N GLU A 117 -16.34 20.97 -14.47
CA GLU A 117 -16.79 19.61 -14.73
C GLU A 117 -16.76 18.78 -13.45
N PHE A 118 -15.75 18.96 -12.59
CA PHE A 118 -15.66 18.28 -11.31
C PHE A 118 -16.74 18.73 -10.34
N SER A 119 -17.03 20.03 -10.28
CA SER A 119 -18.15 20.56 -9.47
C SER A 119 -19.49 19.97 -9.92
N THR A 120 -19.72 19.90 -11.24
CA THR A 120 -20.93 19.31 -11.82
C THR A 120 -21.03 17.81 -11.54
N PHE A 121 -19.91 17.09 -11.67
CA PHE A 121 -19.81 15.68 -11.35
C PHE A 121 -20.12 15.43 -9.86
N LYS A 122 -19.56 16.24 -8.96
CA LYS A 122 -19.78 16.12 -7.52
C LYS A 122 -21.25 16.29 -7.14
N ILE A 123 -21.94 17.26 -7.72
CA ILE A 123 -23.39 17.46 -7.52
C ILE A 123 -24.18 16.21 -7.94
N LYS A 124 -23.85 15.62 -9.10
CA LYS A 124 -24.51 14.38 -9.58
C LYS A 124 -24.23 13.20 -8.66
N LEU A 125 -23.01 13.07 -8.16
CA LEU A 125 -22.67 12.03 -7.19
C LEU A 125 -23.46 12.22 -5.89
N GLU A 126 -23.56 13.45 -5.39
CA GLU A 126 -24.33 13.77 -4.18
C GLU A 126 -25.83 13.47 -4.31
N GLN A 127 -26.40 13.61 -5.51
CA GLN A 127 -27.79 13.23 -5.79
C GLN A 127 -28.04 11.72 -5.64
N THR A 128 -26.99 10.89 -5.72
CA THR A 128 -27.09 9.44 -5.45
C THR A 128 -26.97 9.10 -3.95
N GLY A 129 -26.81 10.10 -3.09
CA GLY A 129 -26.60 9.92 -1.65
C GLY A 129 -25.13 9.68 -1.26
N VAL A 130 -24.20 9.79 -2.20
CA VAL A 130 -22.76 9.64 -1.95
C VAL A 130 -22.10 11.01 -1.90
N THR A 131 -21.45 11.33 -0.78
CA THR A 131 -20.56 12.50 -0.70
C THR A 131 -19.18 12.10 -1.19
N PHE A 132 -18.61 12.88 -2.12
CA PHE A 132 -17.22 12.69 -2.52
C PHE A 132 -16.30 12.78 -1.29
N PRO A 133 -15.28 11.90 -1.14
CA PRO A 133 -14.40 11.90 0.02
C PRO A 133 -13.81 13.29 0.33
N LYS A 134 -13.45 13.56 1.58
CA LYS A 134 -12.83 14.82 1.99
C LYS A 134 -11.31 14.74 1.83
N HIS A 135 -10.65 15.90 1.77
CA HIS A 135 -9.19 15.93 1.60
C HIS A 135 -8.41 15.25 2.73
N ASP A 136 -9.00 15.19 3.93
CA ASP A 136 -8.41 14.60 5.13
C ASP A 136 -8.79 13.12 5.33
N SER A 137 -9.64 12.55 4.46
CA SER A 137 -10.07 11.16 4.51
C SER A 137 -9.28 10.24 3.58
N GLY A 138 -8.03 10.59 3.26
CA GLY A 138 -7.16 9.75 2.44
C GLY A 138 -6.81 8.45 3.17
N LEU A 139 -6.63 7.37 2.42
CA LEU A 139 -6.34 6.06 3.00
C LEU A 139 -4.92 5.97 3.56
N GLU A 140 -4.79 5.26 4.68
CA GLU A 140 -3.49 4.85 5.21
C GLU A 140 -2.87 3.81 4.29
N ARG A 141 -1.64 4.06 3.82
CA ARG A 141 -0.83 3.07 3.12
C ARG A 141 0.06 2.33 4.11
N ILE A 142 -0.17 1.04 4.27
CA ILE A 142 0.53 0.20 5.25
C ILE A 142 1.75 -0.52 4.65
N TYR A 143 1.77 -0.68 3.33
CA TYR A 143 2.84 -1.38 2.61
C TYR A 143 3.21 -0.64 1.33
N LYS A 144 4.50 -0.64 1.02
CA LYS A 144 5.06 -0.28 -0.28
C LYS A 144 6.27 -1.15 -0.58
N LEU A 145 6.35 -1.66 -1.81
CA LEU A 145 7.55 -2.33 -2.29
C LEU A 145 8.74 -1.37 -2.20
N ASP A 146 9.81 -1.76 -1.50
CA ASP A 146 10.97 -0.91 -1.22
C ASP A 146 10.63 0.38 -0.46
N GLN A 147 9.69 0.33 0.49
CA GLN A 147 9.37 1.48 1.34
C GLN A 147 10.60 1.94 2.13
N LYS A 148 10.99 3.20 1.91
CA LYS A 148 12.09 3.87 2.64
C LYS A 148 11.61 4.98 3.56
N LEU A 149 10.47 5.57 3.23
CA LEU A 149 9.90 6.73 3.91
C LEU A 149 8.41 6.49 4.15
N THR A 150 7.91 7.05 5.24
CA THR A 150 6.48 7.10 5.54
C THR A 150 5.95 8.48 5.14
N TYR A 151 4.79 8.49 4.50
CA TYR A 151 4.00 9.71 4.30
C TYR A 151 2.62 9.47 4.86
N THR A 152 2.08 10.46 5.57
CA THR A 152 0.68 10.47 5.97
C THR A 152 -0.23 10.52 4.74
N SER A 153 -1.51 10.19 4.90
CA SER A 153 -2.46 10.27 3.79
C SER A 153 -2.73 11.71 3.35
N GLN A 154 -2.56 12.69 4.25
CA GLN A 154 -2.70 14.12 3.94
C GLN A 154 -1.50 14.68 3.18
N GLU A 155 -0.29 14.19 3.44
CA GLU A 155 0.88 14.55 2.62
C GLU A 155 0.79 13.94 1.22
N GLY A 156 0.24 12.73 1.13
CA GLY A 156 0.23 11.93 -0.09
C GLY A 156 1.52 11.14 -0.25
N GLN A 157 1.43 9.98 -0.91
CA GLN A 157 2.57 9.09 -1.06
C GLN A 157 3.49 9.61 -2.16
N LEU A 158 4.74 9.93 -1.84
CA LEU A 158 5.73 10.27 -2.86
C LEU A 158 6.11 9.01 -3.63
N LYS A 159 6.00 9.07 -4.96
CA LYS A 159 6.23 7.95 -5.84
C LYS A 159 7.12 8.34 -7.01
N THR A 160 7.70 7.33 -7.64
CA THR A 160 8.48 7.47 -8.86
C THR A 160 7.74 6.79 -10.00
N LYS A 161 7.69 7.44 -11.16
CA LYS A 161 7.09 6.92 -12.39
C LYS A 161 7.78 5.61 -12.74
N ILE A 162 6.94 4.60 -12.93
CA ILE A 162 7.32 3.32 -13.50
C ILE A 162 6.96 3.45 -14.97
N GLY A 163 7.87 3.07 -15.87
CA GLY A 163 7.60 3.04 -17.32
C GLY A 163 6.47 2.06 -17.68
N GLU A 164 6.50 1.51 -18.90
CA GLU A 164 5.47 0.59 -19.36
C GLU A 164 5.20 -0.54 -18.35
N LYS A 165 3.91 -0.73 -18.05
CA LYS A 165 3.45 -1.58 -16.96
C LYS A 165 2.05 -2.08 -17.18
N LYS A 166 1.73 -3.17 -16.51
CA LYS A 166 0.36 -3.66 -16.31
C LYS A 166 0.00 -3.52 -14.84
N ARG A 167 -1.16 -2.91 -14.57
CA ARG A 167 -1.67 -2.66 -13.22
C ARG A 167 -2.75 -3.67 -12.85
N PHE A 168 -2.67 -4.18 -11.64
CA PHE A 168 -3.72 -4.93 -10.97
C PHE A 168 -4.16 -4.14 -9.74
N VAL A 169 -5.47 -3.99 -9.55
CA VAL A 169 -6.05 -3.42 -8.34
C VAL A 169 -6.96 -4.45 -7.72
N TRP A 170 -6.64 -4.85 -6.50
CA TRP A 170 -7.32 -5.92 -5.79
C TRP A 170 -7.86 -5.44 -4.46
N THR A 171 -8.89 -6.12 -3.99
CA THR A 171 -9.48 -5.84 -2.68
C THR A 171 -9.77 -7.13 -1.92
N LEU A 172 -9.61 -7.11 -0.60
CA LEU A 172 -10.05 -8.19 0.29
C LEU A 172 -10.50 -7.66 1.64
N LEU A 173 -11.25 -8.49 2.35
CA LEU A 173 -11.77 -8.16 3.67
C LEU A 173 -10.91 -8.79 4.78
N LEU A 174 -10.53 -7.99 5.76
CA LEU A 174 -9.78 -8.38 6.95
C LEU A 174 -10.70 -8.73 8.11
N GLN A 175 -10.19 -9.49 9.08
CA GLN A 175 -10.93 -9.83 10.31
C GLN A 175 -11.36 -8.57 11.06
N LYS A 176 -12.59 -8.59 11.60
CA LYS A 176 -13.12 -7.46 12.40
C LYS A 176 -12.62 -7.53 13.84
N ASP A 177 -11.31 -7.48 14.01
CA ASP A 177 -10.68 -7.56 15.31
C ASP A 177 -9.55 -6.52 15.38
N PRO A 178 -9.57 -5.58 16.36
CA PRO A 178 -8.57 -4.53 16.46
C PRO A 178 -7.13 -5.04 16.61
N GLU A 179 -6.91 -6.16 17.32
CA GLU A 179 -5.58 -6.73 17.52
C GLU A 179 -5.06 -7.36 16.22
N MET A 180 -5.92 -8.09 15.51
CA MET A 180 -5.60 -8.64 14.19
C MET A 180 -5.31 -7.55 13.16
N MET A 181 -6.06 -6.45 13.19
CA MET A 181 -5.82 -5.29 12.32
C MET A 181 -4.48 -4.61 12.64
N ALA A 182 -4.16 -4.40 13.92
CA ALA A 182 -2.90 -3.82 14.33
C ALA A 182 -1.71 -4.71 13.92
N GLU A 183 -1.84 -6.02 14.10
CA GLU A 183 -0.83 -6.98 13.67
C GLU A 183 -0.67 -7.04 12.15
N TYR A 184 -1.78 -7.00 11.39
CA TYR A 184 -1.74 -6.94 9.93
C TYR A 184 -1.01 -5.69 9.42
N LYS A 185 -1.24 -4.53 10.05
CA LYS A 185 -0.48 -3.30 9.77
C LYS A 185 1.00 -3.48 10.12
N ARG A 186 1.30 -4.05 11.30
CA ARG A 186 2.67 -4.25 11.77
C ARG A 186 3.47 -5.13 10.81
N ILE A 187 2.96 -6.29 10.41
CA ILE A 187 3.69 -7.24 9.55
C ILE A 187 3.90 -6.71 8.12
N HIS A 188 3.05 -5.79 7.66
CA HIS A 188 3.16 -5.14 6.35
C HIS A 188 3.93 -3.81 6.40
N GLY A 189 4.23 -3.29 7.58
CA GLY A 189 4.94 -2.02 7.75
C GLY A 189 6.37 -2.01 7.18
N ILE A 190 7.01 -0.84 7.26
CA ILE A 190 8.36 -0.61 6.71
C ILE A 190 9.36 -1.65 7.21
N GLY A 191 9.91 -2.41 6.28
CA GLY A 191 10.93 -3.42 6.54
C GLY A 191 10.43 -4.64 7.31
N GLN A 192 9.12 -4.81 7.49
CA GLN A 192 8.53 -5.91 8.27
C GLN A 192 8.15 -7.12 7.40
N ALA A 193 7.78 -6.88 6.13
CA ALA A 193 7.55 -7.96 5.18
C ALA A 193 8.83 -8.79 5.00
N TRP A 194 8.69 -10.11 4.90
CA TRP A 194 9.85 -11.00 4.80
C TRP A 194 10.67 -10.69 3.53
N PRO A 195 12.02 -10.59 3.64
CA PRO A 195 12.87 -10.27 2.50
C PRO A 195 12.68 -11.18 1.29
N GLU A 196 12.43 -12.48 1.53
CA GLU A 196 12.19 -13.49 0.50
C GLU A 196 10.95 -13.16 -0.32
N ILE A 197 9.86 -12.74 0.33
CA ILE A 197 8.61 -12.39 -0.35
C ILE A 197 8.82 -11.15 -1.24
N THR A 198 9.56 -10.16 -0.72
CA THR A 198 9.94 -8.98 -1.50
C THR A 198 10.82 -9.34 -2.71
N ALA A 199 11.80 -10.23 -2.53
CA ALA A 199 12.67 -10.71 -3.59
C ALA A 199 11.89 -11.53 -4.64
N ASN A 200 10.97 -12.38 -4.20
CA ASN A 200 10.11 -13.19 -5.05
C ASN A 200 9.26 -12.32 -5.97
N MET A 201 8.55 -11.32 -5.43
CA MET A 201 7.76 -10.36 -6.21
C MET A 201 8.59 -9.70 -7.31
N LYS A 202 9.81 -9.25 -7.00
CA LYS A 202 10.71 -8.66 -8.01
C LYS A 202 11.14 -9.67 -9.07
N SER A 203 11.46 -10.90 -8.66
CA SER A 203 11.92 -11.97 -9.56
C SER A 203 10.89 -12.36 -10.62
N ILE A 204 9.60 -12.23 -10.30
CA ILE A 204 8.50 -12.52 -11.22
C ILE A 204 8.05 -11.28 -12.01
N GLY A 205 8.71 -10.13 -11.83
CA GLY A 205 8.45 -8.93 -12.61
C GLY A 205 7.42 -7.96 -12.02
N VAL A 206 7.12 -8.03 -10.71
CA VAL A 206 6.46 -6.94 -9.99
C VAL A 206 7.44 -5.76 -9.89
N LYS A 207 7.01 -4.60 -10.37
CA LYS A 207 7.77 -3.34 -10.33
C LYS A 207 7.42 -2.48 -9.14
N ASP A 208 6.17 -2.57 -8.67
CA ASP A 208 5.69 -1.89 -7.48
C ASP A 208 4.47 -2.59 -6.89
N MET A 209 4.29 -2.48 -5.58
CA MET A 209 3.12 -2.98 -4.87
C MET A 209 2.84 -2.13 -3.64
N GLU A 210 1.57 -1.89 -3.37
CA GLU A 210 1.08 -1.08 -2.25
C GLU A 210 -0.15 -1.73 -1.62
N ILE A 211 -0.33 -1.56 -0.31
CA ILE A 211 -1.58 -1.92 0.38
C ILE A 211 -2.09 -0.70 1.14
N TYR A 212 -3.37 -0.38 0.94
CA TYR A 212 -4.12 0.68 1.60
C TYR A 212 -5.25 0.08 2.42
N LEU A 213 -5.61 0.72 3.53
CA LEU A 213 -6.71 0.27 4.39
C LEU A 213 -7.85 1.29 4.48
N PHE A 214 -9.07 0.78 4.42
CA PHE A 214 -10.32 1.47 4.78
C PHE A 214 -11.12 0.60 5.75
N ASN A 215 -11.16 0.94 7.04
CA ASN A 215 -11.70 0.07 8.08
C ASN A 215 -11.08 -1.35 7.97
N GLU A 216 -11.90 -2.39 7.77
CA GLU A 216 -11.43 -3.77 7.56
C GLU A 216 -11.18 -4.10 6.07
N GLN A 217 -11.36 -3.16 5.14
CA GLN A 217 -11.08 -3.39 3.73
C GLN A 217 -9.60 -3.11 3.42
N ALA A 218 -8.93 -4.08 2.81
CA ALA A 218 -7.59 -3.91 2.26
C ALA A 218 -7.67 -3.77 0.74
N ILE A 219 -7.02 -2.75 0.19
CA ILE A 219 -6.91 -2.51 -1.25
C ILE A 219 -5.44 -2.58 -1.63
N LEU A 220 -5.11 -3.43 -2.60
CA LEU A 220 -3.76 -3.63 -3.12
C LEU A 220 -3.65 -3.08 -4.53
N ILE A 221 -2.62 -2.25 -4.78
CA ILE A 221 -2.21 -1.87 -6.14
C ILE A 221 -0.91 -2.58 -6.45
N MET A 222 -0.85 -3.32 -7.56
CA MET A 222 0.36 -3.97 -8.04
C MET A 222 0.64 -3.56 -9.48
N ASP A 223 1.79 -2.94 -9.69
CA ASP A 223 2.31 -2.59 -11.02
C ASP A 223 3.39 -3.61 -11.39
N THR A 224 3.29 -4.16 -12.60
CA THR A 224 4.18 -5.22 -13.12
C THR A 224 4.83 -4.77 -14.43
N HIS A 225 5.66 -5.59 -15.07
CA HIS A 225 6.03 -5.35 -16.47
C HIS A 225 4.81 -5.48 -17.41
N SER A 226 4.89 -4.89 -18.61
CA SER A 226 3.75 -4.81 -19.55
C SER A 226 3.19 -6.20 -19.92
N GLU A 227 4.09 -7.15 -20.19
CA GLU A 227 3.77 -8.51 -20.63
C GLU A 227 3.38 -9.47 -19.49
N PHE A 228 3.09 -8.96 -18.28
CA PHE A 228 2.81 -9.83 -17.15
C PHE A 228 1.48 -10.58 -17.33
N ASP A 229 1.55 -11.92 -17.35
CA ASP A 229 0.38 -12.79 -17.29
C ASP A 229 0.31 -13.52 -15.95
N LEU A 230 -0.66 -13.11 -15.13
CA LEU A 230 -0.92 -13.71 -13.82
C LEU A 230 -1.26 -15.21 -13.92
N LYS A 231 -1.90 -15.67 -15.01
CA LYS A 231 -2.23 -17.08 -15.19
C LYS A 231 -0.98 -17.93 -15.38
N GLU A 232 0.03 -17.39 -16.05
CA GLU A 232 1.30 -18.08 -16.29
C GLU A 232 2.26 -17.95 -15.10
N VAL A 233 2.30 -16.77 -14.48
CA VAL A 233 3.22 -16.45 -13.39
C VAL A 233 2.73 -16.96 -12.05
N GLY A 234 1.42 -16.95 -11.79
CA GLY A 234 0.82 -17.32 -10.51
C GLY A 234 1.24 -18.71 -9.99
N PRO A 235 1.18 -19.78 -10.80
CA PRO A 235 1.61 -21.12 -10.37
C PRO A 235 3.11 -21.21 -10.05
N LYS A 236 3.94 -20.35 -10.66
CA LYS A 236 5.38 -20.27 -10.37
C LYS A 236 5.62 -19.46 -9.10
N TRP A 237 4.94 -18.33 -8.96
CA TRP A 237 5.01 -17.46 -7.78
C TRP A 237 4.69 -18.24 -6.52
N GLN A 238 3.59 -19.00 -6.48
CA GLN A 238 3.18 -19.78 -5.30
C GLN A 238 4.21 -20.82 -4.83
N LYS A 239 5.16 -21.22 -5.69
CA LYS A 239 6.21 -22.20 -5.39
C LYS A 239 7.54 -21.56 -4.99
N LEU A 240 7.63 -20.22 -5.01
CA LEU A 240 8.85 -19.54 -4.60
C LEU A 240 9.08 -19.69 -3.10
N PRO A 241 10.35 -19.60 -2.64
CA PRO A 241 10.70 -19.83 -1.25
C PRO A 241 9.84 -19.01 -0.29
N ARG A 242 9.31 -19.67 0.75
CA ARG A 242 8.50 -19.10 1.83
C ARG A 242 7.17 -18.48 1.43
N GLU A 243 6.75 -18.53 0.17
CA GLU A 243 5.43 -17.99 -0.25
C GLU A 243 4.30 -18.71 0.45
N THR A 244 4.31 -20.05 0.48
CA THR A 244 3.29 -20.82 1.19
C THR A 244 3.21 -20.44 2.67
N GLU A 245 4.36 -20.39 3.36
CA GLU A 245 4.44 -20.00 4.77
C GLU A 245 3.91 -18.58 5.02
N TRP A 246 4.29 -17.63 4.16
CA TRP A 246 3.82 -16.26 4.24
C TRP A 246 2.31 -16.17 4.03
N GLN A 247 1.78 -16.83 3.00
CA GLN A 247 0.35 -16.84 2.70
C GLN A 247 -0.46 -17.49 3.84
N GLU A 248 0.04 -18.54 4.47
CA GLU A 248 -0.57 -19.17 5.65
C GLU A 248 -0.52 -18.26 6.88
N TYR A 249 0.60 -17.55 7.08
CA TYR A 249 0.76 -16.61 8.17
C TYR A 249 -0.22 -15.43 8.06
N VAL A 250 -0.30 -14.80 6.89
CA VAL A 250 -1.18 -13.62 6.70
C VAL A 250 -2.66 -13.98 6.56
N ALA A 251 -2.99 -15.22 6.17
CA ALA A 251 -4.39 -15.67 6.05
C ALA A 251 -5.17 -15.57 7.36
N LYS A 252 -4.49 -15.65 8.51
CA LYS A 252 -5.10 -15.53 9.85
C LYS A 252 -5.82 -14.20 10.06
N TYR A 253 -5.39 -13.15 9.36
CA TYR A 253 -5.95 -11.80 9.46
C TYR A 253 -6.99 -11.51 8.38
N GLN A 254 -7.22 -12.43 7.45
CA GLN A 254 -8.10 -12.26 6.29
C GLN A 254 -9.41 -13.03 6.50
N ARG A 255 -10.54 -12.48 6.05
CA ARG A 255 -11.83 -13.19 6.01
C ARG A 255 -11.90 -14.08 4.78
N THR A 256 -11.01 -15.07 4.75
CA THR A 256 -10.86 -16.01 3.64
C THR A 256 -10.84 -17.43 4.17
N THR A 257 -11.32 -18.38 3.37
CA THR A 257 -11.28 -19.80 3.74
C THR A 257 -9.82 -20.28 3.82
N PRO A 258 -9.44 -21.10 4.82
CA PRO A 258 -8.14 -21.75 4.85
C PRO A 258 -7.88 -22.53 3.54
N GLY A 259 -6.73 -22.31 2.92
CA GLY A 259 -6.36 -22.97 1.66
C GLY A 259 -6.80 -22.25 0.37
N SER A 260 -7.52 -21.13 0.45
CA SER A 260 -7.85 -20.34 -0.74
C SER A 260 -6.61 -19.80 -1.46
N SER A 261 -6.61 -19.90 -2.79
CA SER A 261 -5.60 -19.29 -3.65
C SER A 261 -5.64 -17.76 -3.57
N ILE A 262 -4.55 -17.08 -3.96
CA ILE A 262 -4.48 -15.61 -4.00
C ILE A 262 -5.66 -15.02 -4.79
N ARG A 263 -6.08 -15.66 -5.88
CA ARG A 263 -7.20 -15.22 -6.73
C ARG A 263 -8.57 -15.38 -6.08
N GLU A 264 -8.72 -16.33 -5.17
CA GLU A 264 -9.96 -16.52 -4.40
C GLU A 264 -10.01 -15.57 -3.20
N LYS A 265 -8.85 -15.12 -2.71
CA LYS A 265 -8.73 -14.17 -1.60
C LYS A 265 -8.87 -12.72 -2.03
N TRP A 266 -8.12 -12.34 -3.06
CA TRP A 266 -8.07 -11.00 -3.61
C TRP A 266 -9.00 -10.88 -4.80
N LEU A 267 -9.96 -9.96 -4.71
CA LEU A 267 -10.95 -9.72 -5.74
C LEU A 267 -10.51 -8.57 -6.66
N ASP A 268 -10.59 -8.80 -7.97
CA ASP A 268 -10.29 -7.78 -8.99
C ASP A 268 -11.24 -6.58 -8.86
N MET A 269 -10.66 -5.37 -8.79
CA MET A 269 -11.38 -4.11 -9.00
C MET A 269 -11.17 -3.64 -10.44
N VAL A 270 -12.28 -3.34 -11.14
CA VAL A 270 -12.26 -2.91 -12.55
C VAL A 270 -12.17 -1.40 -12.63
N GLU A 271 -11.32 -0.88 -13.51
CA GLU A 271 -11.22 0.56 -13.78
C GLU A 271 -12.45 1.07 -14.54
N LEU A 272 -12.97 2.24 -14.15
CA LEU A 272 -14.17 2.90 -14.72
C LEU A 272 -13.85 4.12 -15.60
#